data_AF-A0A7X2CCE6-F1
#
_entry.id   AF-A0A7X2CCE6-F1
#
_cell.length_a   1.000
_cell.length_b   1.000
_cell.length_c   1.000
_cell.angle_alpha   90.00
_cell.angle_beta   90.00
_cell.angle_gamma   90.00
#
_symmetry.space_group_name_H-M   'P 1'
#
loop_
_entity.id
_entity.type
_entity.pdbx_description
1 polymer ?
#
loop_
_entity_poly.entity_id
_entity_poly.type
_entity_poly.pdbx_seq_one_letter_code
_entity_poly.pdbx_strand_id
1 'polypeptide(L)' 'MNAAIPSKISYSDTMKARKAHLSGLINLIKPKSGKTTKIETMTIAAINAEITVIEQQLEKRS' A
#
# COMPACT_ATOMS: atom_id res chain seq x y z
N MET A 1 0.41 -30.21 25.35
CA MET A 1 -0.55 -29.27 24.72
C MET A 1 0.13 -28.64 23.52
N ASN A 2 -0.28 -29.01 22.30
CA ASN A 2 0.20 -28.34 21.09
C ASN A 2 -0.68 -27.11 20.89
N ALA A 3 -0.22 -25.95 21.36
CA ALA A 3 -0.90 -24.69 21.08
C ALA A 3 -0.82 -24.45 19.58
N ALA A 4 -1.97 -24.51 18.88
CA ALA A 4 -2.05 -24.11 17.49
C ALA A 4 -1.69 -22.62 17.42
N ILE A 5 -0.55 -22.30 16.80
CA ILE A 5 -0.15 -20.93 16.49
C ILE A 5 -1.27 -20.36 15.62
N PRO A 6 -1.99 -19.30 16.03
CA PRO A 6 -3.00 -18.69 15.19
C PRO A 6 -2.27 -17.98 14.04
N SER A 7 -2.02 -18.71 12.94
CA SER A 7 -1.40 -18.23 11.70
C SER A 7 -2.34 -17.36 10.87
N LYS A 8 -3.30 -16.69 11.52
CA LYS A 8 -4.23 -15.79 10.84
C LYS A 8 -3.64 -14.39 10.90
N ILE A 9 -2.70 -14.10 10.01
CA ILE A 9 -2.45 -12.70 9.64
C ILE A 9 -3.81 -12.15 9.21
N SER A 10 -4.33 -11.16 9.93
CA SER A 10 -5.63 -10.58 9.61
C SER A 10 -5.59 -10.02 8.20
N TYR A 11 -6.67 -10.21 7.43
CA TYR A 11 -6.81 -9.57 6.13
C TYR A 11 -6.61 -8.05 6.24
N SER A 12 -7.13 -7.44 7.31
CA SER A 12 -6.95 -6.02 7.62
C SER A 12 -5.47 -5.67 7.81
N ASP A 13 -4.72 -6.49 8.56
CA ASP A 13 -3.29 -6.25 8.81
C ASP A 13 -2.45 -6.41 7.53
N THR A 14 -2.81 -7.36 6.67
CA THR A 14 -2.19 -7.54 5.36
C THR A 14 -2.42 -6.33 4.46
N MET A 15 -3.66 -5.81 4.43
CA MET A 15 -4.02 -4.62 3.65
C MET A 15 -3.32 -3.36 4.18
N LYS A 16 -3.22 -3.19 5.50
CA LYS A 16 -2.48 -2.09 6.13
C LYS A 16 -0.99 -2.15 5.80
N ALA A 17 -0.38 -3.33 5.86
CA ALA A 17 1.02 -3.53 5.50
C ALA A 17 1.27 -3.21 4.01
N ARG A 18 0.37 -3.64 3.12
CA ARG A 18 0.42 -3.31 1.68
C ARG A 18 0.32 -1.81 1.43
N LYS A 19 -0.62 -1.11 2.09
CA LYS A 19 -0.74 0.35 2.01
C LYS A 19 0.54 1.08 2.47
N ALA A 20 1.15 0.62 3.57
CA ALA A 20 2.40 1.19 4.07
C ALA A 20 3.54 1.00 3.08
N HIS A 21 3.66 -0.20 2.48
CA HIS A 21 4.65 -0.48 1.45
C HIS A 21 4.48 0.43 0.21
N LEU A 22 3.26 0.56 -0.31
CA LEU A 22 2.95 1.42 -1.45
C LEU A 22 3.28 2.90 -1.18
N SER A 23 3.01 3.36 0.05
CA SER A 23 3.38 4.72 0.48
C SER A 23 4.91 4.92 0.50
N GLY A 24 5.67 3.89 0.90
CA GLY A 24 7.12 3.88 0.79
C GLY A 24 7.63 3.98 -0.65
N LEU A 25 7.00 3.26 -1.58
CA LEU A 25 7.35 3.32 -3.00
C LEU A 25 7.13 4.73 -3.59
N ILE A 26 6.05 5.42 -3.23
CA ILE A 26 5.83 6.81 -3.67
C ILE A 26 7.00 7.71 -3.26
N ASN A 27 7.49 7.58 -2.02
CA ASN A 27 8.61 8.38 -1.53
C ASN A 27 9.93 8.05 -2.24
N LEU A 28 10.09 6.82 -2.75
CA LEU A 28 11.25 6.43 -3.55
C LEU A 28 11.19 6.98 -4.98
N ILE A 29 9.99 7.00 -5.57
CA ILE A 29 9.74 7.45 -6.95
C ILE A 29 9.73 8.97 -7.05
N LYS A 30 9.34 9.67 -5.98
CA LYS A 30 9.39 11.13 -5.95
C LYS A 30 10.84 11.60 -6.18
N PRO A 31 11.09 12.44 -7.19
CA PRO A 31 12.43 12.94 -7.47
C PRO A 31 12.93 13.76 -6.28
N LYS A 32 14.12 13.42 -5.78
CA LYS A 32 14.78 14.18 -4.70
C LYS A 32 15.28 15.55 -5.16
N SER A 33 15.50 15.71 -6.46
CA SER A 33 15.93 16.96 -7.09
C SER A 33 15.57 16.93 -8.57
N GLY A 34 14.99 18.02 -9.08
CA GLY A 34 14.59 18.17 -10.49
C GLY A 34 13.09 18.05 -10.74
N LYS A 35 12.70 18.03 -12.02
CA LYS A 35 11.30 17.90 -12.45
C LYS A 35 10.89 16.43 -12.45
N THR A 36 9.69 16.16 -11.94
CA THR A 36 9.07 14.83 -12.04
C THR A 36 8.89 14.44 -13.49
N THR A 37 9.37 13.26 -13.85
CA THR A 37 9.20 12.71 -15.19
C THR A 37 7.75 12.29 -15.41
N LYS A 38 7.31 12.25 -16.66
CA LYS A 38 5.95 11.78 -17.00
C LYS A 38 5.69 10.35 -16.49
N ILE A 39 6.73 9.50 -16.51
CA ILE A 39 6.67 8.12 -16.00
C ILE A 39 6.49 8.12 -14.48
N GLU A 40 7.25 8.93 -13.75
CA GLU A 40 7.09 9.07 -12.29
C GLU A 40 5.69 9.56 -11.93
N THR A 41 5.16 10.56 -12.64
CA THR A 41 3.78 11.05 -12.44
C THR A 41 2.75 9.95 -12.66
N MET A 42 2.84 9.21 -13.77
CA MET A 42 1.93 8.10 -14.07
C MET A 42 2.03 6.98 -13.04
N THR A 43 3.26 6.67 -12.57
CA THR A 43 3.49 5.64 -11.58
C THR A 43 2.91 6.04 -10.22
N ILE A 44 3.12 7.29 -9.78
CA ILE A 44 2.53 7.81 -8.54
C ILE A 44 1.00 7.79 -8.62
N ALA A 45 0.41 8.17 -9.76
CA ALA A 45 -1.03 8.13 -9.95
C ALA A 45 -1.59 6.70 -9.85
N ALA A 46 -0.92 5.72 -10.47
CA ALA A 46 -1.31 4.31 -10.38
C ALA A 46 -1.22 3.77 -8.94
N ILE A 47 -0.16 4.10 -8.21
CA ILE A 47 0.00 3.68 -6.81
C ILE A 47 -1.08 4.32 -5.92
N ASN A 48 -1.41 5.60 -6.13
CA ASN A 48 -2.48 6.25 -5.38
C ASN A 48 -3.84 5.58 -5.64
N ALA A 49 -4.15 5.20 -6.89
CA ALA A 49 -5.37 4.48 -7.21
C ALA A 49 -5.45 3.12 -6.47
N GLU A 50 -4.34 2.40 -6.40
CA GLU A 50 -4.25 1.14 -5.65
C GLU A 50 -4.47 1.35 -4.14
N ILE A 51 -3.91 2.42 -3.56
CA ILE A 51 -4.13 2.78 -2.15
C ILE A 51 -5.62 3.06 -1.90
N THR A 52 -6.29 3.81 -2.78
CA THR A 52 -7.73 4.08 -2.66
C THR A 52 -8.56 2.80 -2.72
N VAL A 53 -8.21 1.84 -3.58
CA VAL A 53 -8.88 0.54 -3.64
C VAL A 53 -8.69 -0.24 -2.32
N ILE A 54 -7.48 -0.22 -1.75
CA ILE A 54 -7.21 -0.87 -0.47
C ILE A 54 -8.03 -0.23 0.67
N GLU A 55 -8.14 1.09 0.69
CA GLU A 55 -8.96 1.82 1.67
C GLU A 55 -10.44 1.44 1.57
N GLN A 56 -11.00 1.43 0.37
CA GLN A 56 -12.38 1.00 0.14
C GLN A 56 -12.63 -0.46 0.57
N GLN A 57 -11.65 -1.35 0.39
CA GLN A 57 -11.75 -2.73 0.84
C GLN A 57 -11.69 -2.87 2.36
N LEU A 58 -10.90 -2.01 3.02
CA LEU A 58 -10.83 -1.94 4.48
C LEU A 58 -12.14 -1.41 5.06
N GLU A 59 -12.72 -0.35 4.48
CA GLU A 59 -14.01 0.21 4.92
C GLU A 59 -15.17 -0.78 4.74
N LYS A 60 -15.23 -1.49 3.60
CA LYS A 60 -16.27 -2.50 3.33
C LYS A 60 -16.23 -3.72 4.25
N ARG A 61 -15.11 -3.95 4.96
CA ARG A 61 -14.90 -5.10 5.85
C ARG A 61 -14.65 -4.69 7.31
N SER A 62 -14.82 -3.41 7.63
CA SER A 62 -14.73 -2.84 8.98
C SER A 62 -16.00 -3.09 9.79
#